data_AF-A0A9W6CZX3-F1
#
_entry.id   AF-A0A9W6CZX3-F1
#
_cell.length_a   1.000
_cell.length_b   1.000
_cell.length_c   1.000
_cell.angle_alpha   90.00
_cell.angle_beta   90.00
_cell.angle_gamma   90.00
#
_symmetry.space_group_name_H-M   'P 1'
#
loop_
_entity.id
_entity.type
_entity.pdbx_description
1 polymer ?
#
loop_
_entity_poly.entity_id
_entity_poly.type
_entity_poly.pdbx_seq_one_letter_code
_entity_poly.pdbx_strand_id
1 'polypeptide(L)'
;MEHKAALDRLISRQRISMEIEKINFNPMIRDEKFEENAAHYQCRLSKPGRAIHVYFSLQDCEDRVTLSDVLFMLAMDASGCKMLEGYDEIREEWTSLFGGSDGNLREIEDFWHEFTGRCNQTKQLENFLGEADFEELVGHFESLSPLDLHL
;
A
#
# COMPACT_ATOMS: atom_id res chain seq x y z
N MET A 1 -19.44 -8.05 -3.00
CA MET A 1 -20.45 -7.11 -2.46
C MET A 1 -20.25 -6.87 -0.95
N GLU A 2 -19.91 -7.90 -0.17
CA GLU A 2 -19.74 -7.79 1.29
C GLU A 2 -18.53 -6.95 1.74
N HIS A 3 -17.39 -7.03 1.03
CA HIS A 3 -16.17 -6.28 1.38
C HIS A 3 -16.32 -4.76 1.27
N LYS A 4 -17.00 -4.27 0.21
CA LYS A 4 -17.29 -2.84 0.05
C LYS A 4 -18.18 -2.34 1.20
N ALA A 5 -19.19 -3.13 1.59
CA ALA A 5 -20.04 -2.79 2.72
C ALA A 5 -19.28 -2.80 4.06
N ALA A 6 -18.26 -3.64 4.23
CA ALA A 6 -17.40 -3.64 5.41
C ALA A 6 -16.51 -2.39 5.49
N LEU A 7 -15.87 -2.04 4.37
CA LEU A 7 -15.10 -0.78 4.27
C LEU A 7 -15.99 0.44 4.54
N ASP A 8 -17.18 0.50 3.94
CA ASP A 8 -18.11 1.62 4.14
C ASP A 8 -18.55 1.74 5.62
N ARG A 9 -18.72 0.61 6.32
CA ARG A 9 -18.99 0.60 7.77
C ARG A 9 -17.81 1.12 8.57
N LEU A 10 -16.58 0.68 8.27
CA LEU A 10 -15.37 1.16 8.92
C LEU A 10 -15.20 2.67 8.72
N ILE A 11 -15.32 3.14 7.48
CA ILE A 11 -15.25 4.56 7.10
C ILE A 11 -16.26 5.37 7.89
N SER A 12 -17.51 4.93 7.93
CA SER A 12 -18.58 5.64 8.64
C SER A 12 -18.36 5.65 10.17
N ARG A 13 -18.02 4.50 10.76
CA ARG A 13 -17.76 4.34 12.21
C ARG A 13 -16.62 5.22 12.68
N GLN A 14 -15.52 5.23 11.94
CA GLN A 14 -14.30 5.99 12.28
C GLN A 14 -14.37 7.44 11.76
N ARG A 15 -15.40 7.81 10.99
CA ARG A 15 -15.57 9.11 10.33
C ARG A 15 -14.35 9.48 9.50
N ILE A 16 -13.87 8.53 8.71
CA ILE A 16 -12.71 8.72 7.85
C ILE A 16 -13.13 9.54 6.64
N SER A 17 -12.37 10.58 6.33
CA SER A 17 -12.48 11.34 5.09
C SER A 17 -11.14 11.33 4.36
N MET A 18 -11.20 11.67 3.07
CA MET A 18 -10.03 11.73 2.20
C MET A 18 -10.06 12.98 1.35
N GLU A 19 -8.90 13.61 1.23
CA GLU A 19 -8.58 14.55 0.17
C GLU A 19 -7.49 13.91 -0.70
N ILE A 20 -7.58 14.07 -2.01
CA ILE A 20 -6.64 13.49 -2.97
C ILE A 20 -6.05 14.60 -3.85
N GLU A 21 -4.74 14.54 -4.03
CA GLU A 21 -3.97 15.45 -4.88
C GLU A 21 -3.07 14.63 -5.80
N LYS A 22 -3.06 14.96 -7.10
CA LYS A 22 -2.08 14.40 -8.05
C LYS A 22 -0.77 15.15 -7.85
N ILE A 23 0.31 14.40 -7.62
CA ILE A 23 1.65 14.93 -7.34
C ILE A 23 2.60 14.53 -8.46
N ASN A 24 3.75 15.21 -8.55
CA ASN A 24 4.71 14.98 -9.64
C ASN A 24 5.60 13.75 -9.42
N PHE A 25 5.74 13.27 -8.17
CA PHE A 25 6.58 12.11 -7.84
C PHE A 25 6.04 11.43 -6.58
N ASN A 26 6.18 10.10 -6.49
CA ASN A 26 5.88 9.35 -5.27
C ASN A 26 7.17 9.18 -4.43
N PRO A 27 7.22 9.69 -3.18
CA PRO A 27 8.44 9.64 -2.36
C PRO A 27 8.88 8.23 -1.96
N MET A 28 8.05 7.21 -2.16
CA MET A 28 8.40 5.81 -1.88
C MET A 28 9.11 5.12 -3.06
N ILE A 29 9.18 5.78 -4.21
CA ILE A 29 9.68 5.21 -5.46
C ILE A 29 10.93 5.98 -5.86
N ARG A 30 12.03 5.25 -6.08
CA ARG A 30 13.30 5.83 -6.50
C ARG A 30 13.42 6.01 -8.00
N ASP A 31 12.65 5.26 -8.77
CA ASP A 31 12.88 5.15 -10.21
C ASP A 31 12.14 6.23 -11.00
N GLU A 32 12.87 6.94 -11.84
CA GLU A 32 12.34 7.89 -12.83
C GLU A 32 11.67 7.17 -14.01
N LYS A 33 11.86 5.85 -14.12
CA LYS A 33 11.29 4.98 -15.17
C LYS A 33 10.05 4.21 -14.72
N PHE A 34 9.27 4.77 -13.80
CA PHE A 34 7.89 4.27 -13.67
C PHE A 34 7.21 4.35 -15.04
N GLU A 35 6.37 3.36 -15.36
CA GLU A 35 5.68 3.23 -16.65
C GLU A 35 5.28 4.62 -17.17
N GLU A 36 5.52 4.90 -18.47
CA GLU A 36 5.35 6.24 -19.08
C GLU A 36 3.98 6.91 -18.83
N ASN A 37 3.02 6.19 -18.24
CA ASN A 37 1.67 6.62 -17.89
C ASN A 37 1.30 6.45 -16.39
N ALA A 38 2.26 6.38 -15.47
CA ALA A 38 1.94 6.32 -14.04
C ALA A 38 1.57 7.71 -13.49
N ALA A 39 0.43 7.80 -12.81
CA ALA A 39 0.01 8.97 -12.06
C ALA A 39 0.31 8.77 -10.57
N HIS A 40 0.98 9.75 -9.96
CA HIS A 40 1.29 9.73 -8.53
C HIS A 40 0.25 10.54 -7.76
N TYR A 41 -0.18 10.01 -6.62
CA TYR A 41 -1.19 10.61 -5.77
C TYR A 41 -0.70 10.72 -4.33
N GLN A 42 -0.99 11.85 -3.70
CA GLN A 42 -1.00 12.00 -2.26
C GLN A 42 -2.44 12.00 -1.79
N CYS A 43 -2.79 11.04 -0.93
CA CYS A 43 -4.08 11.03 -0.25
C CYS A 43 -3.88 11.45 1.20
N ARG A 44 -4.63 12.45 1.62
CA ARG A 44 -4.70 12.89 3.00
C ARG A 44 -5.89 12.21 3.67
N LEU A 45 -5.64 11.21 4.50
CA LEU A 45 -6.67 10.56 5.31
C LEU A 45 -6.86 11.31 6.63
N SER A 46 -8.11 11.54 7.02
CA SER A 46 -8.45 12.29 8.23
C SER A 46 -9.55 11.61 9.01
N LYS A 47 -9.47 11.69 10.33
CA LYS A 47 -10.57 11.38 11.26
C LYS A 47 -10.50 12.35 12.45
N PRO A 48 -11.48 12.40 13.38
CA PRO A 48 -11.45 13.34 14.50
C PRO A 48 -10.11 13.30 15.25
N GLY A 49 -9.39 14.44 15.24
CA GLY A 49 -8.12 14.62 15.95
C GLY A 49 -6.90 13.90 15.35
N ARG A 50 -7.01 13.23 14.19
CA ARG A 50 -5.89 12.51 13.56
C ARG A 50 -5.87 12.64 12.04
N ALA A 51 -4.67 12.53 11.49
CA ALA A 51 -4.37 12.82 10.10
C ALA A 51 -3.13 12.05 9.67
N ILE A 52 -3.16 11.43 8.50
CA ILE A 52 -1.97 10.87 7.84
C ILE A 52 -1.96 11.22 6.36
N HIS A 53 -0.77 11.19 5.77
CA HIS A 53 -0.58 11.25 4.33
C HIS A 53 -0.09 9.89 3.84
N VAL A 54 -0.70 9.40 2.78
CA VAL A 54 -0.32 8.16 2.11
C VAL A 54 -0.13 8.46 0.63
N TYR A 55 0.78 7.73 0.01
CA TYR A 55 1.21 7.95 -1.36
C TYR A 55 0.98 6.69 -2.19
N PHE A 56 0.51 6.85 -3.43
CA PHE A 56 0.31 5.76 -4.37
C PHE A 56 0.73 6.16 -5.77
N SER A 57 1.12 5.17 -6.56
CA SER A 57 1.29 5.30 -8.00
C SER A 57 0.31 4.34 -8.65
N LEU A 58 -0.54 4.86 -9.52
CA LEU A 58 -1.53 4.08 -10.26
C LEU A 58 -1.34 4.35 -11.74
N GLN A 59 -1.67 3.38 -12.58
CA GLN A 59 -1.81 3.63 -14.00
C GLN A 59 -2.85 4.73 -14.20
N ASP A 60 -2.58 5.71 -15.06
CA ASP A 60 -3.49 6.84 -15.31
C ASP A 60 -4.81 6.30 -15.88
N CYS A 61 -5.78 6.09 -14.99
CA CYS A 61 -7.12 5.64 -15.31
C CYS A 61 -8.08 6.83 -15.29
N GLU A 62 -9.09 6.80 -16.17
CA GLU A 62 -10.09 7.88 -16.23
C GLU A 62 -10.98 7.95 -14.98
N ASP A 63 -11.02 6.89 -14.18
CA ASP A 63 -11.86 6.78 -12.99
C ASP A 63 -11.24 7.48 -11.77
N ARG A 64 -12.11 8.11 -10.96
CA ARG A 64 -11.70 8.75 -9.72
C ARG A 64 -11.43 7.70 -8.63
N VAL A 65 -10.19 7.69 -8.13
CA VAL A 65 -9.80 6.92 -6.94
C VAL A 65 -10.66 7.32 -5.73
N THR A 66 -11.33 6.35 -5.12
CA THR A 66 -12.19 6.56 -3.94
C THR A 66 -11.46 6.23 -2.63
N LEU A 67 -12.02 6.68 -1.50
CA LEU A 67 -11.49 6.32 -0.17
C LEU A 67 -11.49 4.80 0.07
N SER A 68 -12.52 4.09 -0.39
CA SER A 68 -12.59 2.64 -0.26
C SER A 68 -11.48 1.96 -1.07
N ASP A 69 -11.15 2.47 -2.25
CA ASP A 69 -10.02 1.95 -3.06
C ASP A 69 -8.69 2.19 -2.35
N VAL A 70 -8.50 3.37 -1.75
CA VAL A 70 -7.28 3.69 -0.97
C VAL A 70 -7.12 2.78 0.24
N LEU A 71 -8.18 2.58 1.02
CA LEU A 71 -8.13 1.66 2.17
C LEU A 71 -7.91 0.21 1.75
N PHE A 72 -8.48 -0.20 0.62
CA PHE A 72 -8.23 -1.53 0.04
C PHE A 72 -6.75 -1.73 -0.31
N MET A 73 -6.16 -0.80 -1.07
CA MET A 73 -4.75 -0.88 -1.47
C MET A 73 -3.82 -0.89 -0.26
N LEU A 74 -4.10 -0.08 0.76
CA LEU A 74 -3.33 -0.07 1.99
C LEU A 74 -3.44 -1.39 2.77
N ALA A 75 -4.60 -2.04 2.75
CA ALA A 75 -4.76 -3.33 3.39
C ALA A 75 -4.00 -4.44 2.64
N MET A 76 -3.94 -4.36 1.31
CA MET A 76 -3.10 -5.24 0.48
C MET A 76 -1.60 -5.04 0.79
N ASP A 77 -1.14 -3.79 0.86
CA ASP A 77 0.25 -3.48 1.25
C ASP A 77 0.56 -3.99 2.67
N ALA A 78 -0.38 -3.84 3.61
CA ALA A 78 -0.25 -4.37 4.97
C ALA A 78 -0.09 -5.88 5.00
N SER A 79 -0.91 -6.61 4.24
CA SER A 79 -0.80 -8.06 4.09
C SER A 79 0.55 -8.47 3.46
N GLY A 80 1.00 -7.76 2.43
CA GLY A 80 2.31 -7.98 1.81
C GLY A 80 3.48 -7.75 2.78
N CYS A 81 3.41 -6.70 3.59
CA CYS A 81 4.41 -6.43 4.64
C CYS A 81 4.48 -7.54 5.69
N LYS A 82 3.33 -8.07 6.13
CA LYS A 82 3.26 -9.19 7.06
C LYS A 82 3.79 -10.49 6.45
N MET A 83 3.47 -10.75 5.18
CA MET A 83 3.94 -11.94 4.47
C MET A 83 5.47 -11.98 4.32
N LEU A 84 6.09 -10.81 4.15
CA LEU A 84 7.53 -10.64 3.98
C LEU A 84 8.25 -10.19 5.26
N GLU A 85 7.58 -10.27 6.42
CA GLU A 85 8.20 -9.93 7.69
C GLU A 85 9.40 -10.84 7.98
N GLY A 86 10.54 -10.26 8.35
CA GLY A 86 11.80 -10.97 8.59
C GLY A 86 12.60 -11.34 7.33
N TYR A 87 12.06 -11.12 6.13
CA TYR A 87 12.83 -11.33 4.89
C TYR A 87 13.88 -10.24 4.63
N ASP A 88 13.79 -9.10 5.30
CA ASP A 88 14.80 -8.06 5.28
C ASP A 88 16.12 -8.50 5.94
N GLU A 89 16.07 -9.45 6.88
CA GLU A 89 17.25 -10.04 7.52
C GLU A 89 18.16 -10.77 6.52
N ILE A 90 17.56 -11.33 5.46
CA ILE A 90 18.26 -12.04 4.38
C ILE A 90 18.43 -11.19 3.12
N ARG A 91 18.27 -9.86 3.23
CA ARG A 91 18.40 -8.94 2.09
C ARG A 91 19.74 -9.07 1.35
N GLU A 92 20.84 -9.24 2.08
CA GLU A 92 22.17 -9.44 1.46
C GLU A 92 22.25 -10.76 0.69
N GLU A 93 21.55 -11.79 1.15
CA GLU A 93 21.44 -13.07 0.45
C GLU A 93 20.63 -12.93 -0.84
N TRP A 94 19.58 -12.11 -0.86
CA TRP A 94 18.81 -11.83 -2.09
C TRP A 94 19.67 -11.18 -3.15
N THR A 95 20.50 -10.21 -2.77
CA THR A 95 21.46 -9.57 -3.66
C THR A 95 22.46 -10.59 -4.22
N SER A 96 22.92 -11.53 -3.38
CA SER A 96 23.82 -12.61 -3.81
C SER A 96 23.16 -13.66 -4.71
N LEU A 97 21.90 -14.02 -4.43
CA LEU A 97 21.14 -15.06 -5.13
C LEU A 97 20.54 -14.58 -6.46
N PHE A 98 20.06 -13.34 -6.50
CA PHE A 98 19.31 -12.78 -7.62
C PHE A 98 20.01 -11.61 -8.31
N GLY A 99 21.00 -10.98 -7.67
CA GLY A 99 21.70 -9.81 -8.16
C GLY A 99 22.94 -10.12 -8.99
N GLY A 100 22.93 -11.21 -9.78
CA GLY A 100 24.05 -11.68 -10.60
C GLY A 100 24.68 -10.63 -11.55
N SER A 101 25.53 -11.07 -12.48
CA SER A 101 26.32 -10.20 -13.40
C SER A 101 25.52 -9.29 -14.35
N ASP A 102 24.18 -9.40 -14.33
CA ASP A 102 23.31 -8.98 -15.42
C ASP A 102 22.58 -7.65 -15.13
N GLY A 103 22.84 -7.01 -13.98
CA GLY A 103 22.37 -5.65 -13.69
C GLY A 103 21.13 -5.53 -12.79
N ASN A 104 20.59 -6.64 -12.29
CA ASN A 104 19.37 -6.68 -11.45
C ASN A 104 19.56 -6.11 -10.03
N LEU A 105 20.78 -5.72 -9.65
CA LEU A 105 21.08 -5.13 -8.33
C LEU A 105 20.22 -3.90 -8.05
N ARG A 106 20.04 -3.04 -9.06
CA ARG A 106 19.21 -1.84 -8.94
C ARG A 106 17.75 -2.17 -8.68
N GLU A 107 17.20 -3.15 -9.42
CA GLU A 107 15.80 -3.58 -9.26
C GLU A 107 15.54 -4.16 -7.86
N ILE A 108 16.51 -4.92 -7.32
CA ILE A 108 16.44 -5.45 -5.95
C ILE A 108 16.49 -4.30 -4.92
N GLU A 109 17.39 -3.33 -5.10
CA GLU A 109 17.47 -2.15 -4.23
C GLU A 109 16.20 -1.30 -4.26
N ASP A 110 15.63 -1.09 -5.45
CA ASP A 110 14.40 -0.34 -5.67
C ASP A 110 13.21 -1.07 -5.04
N PHE A 111 13.11 -2.40 -5.20
CA PHE A 111 12.12 -3.23 -4.51
C PHE A 111 12.18 -3.03 -2.99
N TRP A 112 13.37 -3.16 -2.38
CA TRP A 112 13.51 -3.01 -0.93
C TRP A 112 13.19 -1.59 -0.46
N HIS A 113 13.51 -0.57 -1.26
CA HIS A 113 13.16 0.80 -0.95
C HIS A 113 11.64 1.01 -0.94
N GLU A 114 10.96 0.56 -1.99
CA GLU A 114 9.50 0.62 -2.08
C GLU A 114 8.83 -0.17 -0.96
N PHE A 115 9.29 -1.40 -0.72
CA PHE A 115 8.79 -2.27 0.34
C PHE A 115 8.89 -1.59 1.71
N THR A 116 10.06 -1.01 2.03
CA THR A 116 10.26 -0.27 3.27
C THR A 116 9.30 0.92 3.38
N GLY A 117 9.11 1.66 2.27
CA GLY A 117 8.14 2.76 2.20
C GLY A 117 6.72 2.31 2.51
N ARG A 118 6.24 1.26 1.84
CA ARG A 118 4.91 0.67 2.03
C ARG A 118 4.72 0.20 3.48
N CYS A 119 5.68 -0.50 4.06
CA CYS A 119 5.57 -0.96 5.45
C CYS A 119 5.59 0.18 6.48
N ASN A 120 6.28 1.29 6.19
CA ASN A 120 6.17 2.49 7.01
C ASN A 120 4.79 3.15 6.90
N GLN A 121 4.16 3.17 5.72
CA GLN A 121 2.77 3.62 5.58
C GLN A 121 1.80 2.70 6.31
N THR A 122 2.00 1.38 6.25
CA THR A 122 1.22 0.39 7.00
C THR A 122 1.25 0.68 8.50
N LYS A 123 2.43 0.91 9.08
CA LYS A 123 2.56 1.29 10.50
C LYS A 123 1.85 2.60 10.83
N GLN A 124 1.89 3.59 9.92
CA GLN A 124 1.16 4.84 10.10
C GLN A 124 -0.37 4.63 10.04
N LEU A 125 -0.83 3.75 9.15
CA LEU A 125 -2.24 3.38 9.04
C LEU A 125 -2.73 2.65 10.30
N GLU A 126 -1.97 1.70 10.81
CA GLU A 126 -2.27 0.99 12.06
C GLU A 126 -2.42 1.99 13.22
N ASN A 127 -1.46 2.90 13.38
CA ASN A 127 -1.55 3.97 14.38
C ASN A 127 -2.73 4.93 14.14
N PHE A 128 -3.06 5.19 12.89
CA PHE A 128 -4.19 6.04 12.51
C PHE A 128 -5.53 5.38 12.85
N LEU A 129 -5.73 4.12 12.51
CA LEU A 129 -6.96 3.37 12.75
C LEU A 129 -7.10 2.97 14.22
N GLY A 130 -6.01 2.49 14.82
CA GLY A 130 -6.02 1.70 16.04
C GLY A 130 -5.96 0.21 15.72
N GLU A 131 -5.31 -0.57 16.57
CA GLU A 131 -5.03 -2.01 16.40
C GLU A 131 -6.27 -2.81 15.98
N ALA A 132 -7.37 -2.73 16.75
CA ALA A 132 -8.58 -3.51 16.45
C ALA A 132 -9.22 -3.19 15.08
N ASP A 133 -9.29 -1.90 14.71
CA ASP A 133 -9.84 -1.49 13.41
C ASP A 133 -8.90 -1.84 12.26
N PHE A 134 -7.59 -1.84 12.50
CA PHE A 134 -6.58 -2.25 11.53
C PHE A 134 -6.61 -3.77 11.30
N GLU A 135 -6.72 -4.58 12.37
CA GLU A 135 -6.90 -6.02 12.26
C GLU A 135 -8.19 -6.39 11.52
N GLU A 136 -9.30 -5.69 11.79
CA GLU A 136 -10.55 -5.86 11.03
C GLU A 136 -10.36 -5.55 9.55
N LEU A 137 -9.65 -4.45 9.24
CA LEU A 137 -9.35 -4.05 7.86
C LEU A 137 -8.53 -5.13 7.14
N VAL A 138 -7.42 -5.59 7.72
CA VAL A 138 -6.51 -6.56 7.09
C VAL A 138 -7.15 -7.95 7.03
N GLY A 139 -7.80 -8.39 8.11
CA GLY A 139 -8.45 -9.70 8.20
C GLY A 139 -9.58 -9.89 7.18
N HIS A 140 -10.24 -8.80 6.78
CA HIS A 140 -11.24 -8.84 5.70
C HIS A 140 -10.67 -9.15 4.32
N PHE A 141 -9.36 -8.98 4.11
CA PHE A 141 -8.69 -9.26 2.85
C PHE A 141 -7.81 -10.51 2.91
N GLU A 142 -7.33 -10.92 4.08
CA GLU A 142 -6.64 -12.21 4.26
C GLU A 142 -7.57 -13.42 4.01
N SER A 143 -8.90 -13.25 4.14
CA SER A 143 -9.87 -14.28 3.75
C SER A 143 -10.04 -14.45 2.25
N LEU A 144 -9.43 -13.59 1.43
CA LEU A 144 -9.37 -13.75 -0.03
C LEU A 144 -8.11 -14.57 -0.35
N SER A 145 -8.25 -15.88 -0.49
CA SER A 145 -7.20 -16.65 -1.14
C SER A 145 -7.07 -16.13 -2.59
N PRO A 146 -5.86 -15.81 -3.08
CA PRO A 146 -5.65 -15.46 -4.49
C PRO A 146 -6.12 -16.56 -5.46
N LEU A 147 -6.30 -17.78 -4.95
CA LEU A 147 -6.80 -18.94 -5.70
C LEU A 147 -8.33 -18.98 -5.84
N ASP A 148 -9.07 -18.18 -5.05
CA ASP A 148 -10.54 -18.12 -5.12
C ASP A 148 -11.05 -17.01 -6.05
N LEU A 149 -10.15 -16.17 -6.58
CA LEU A 149 -10.42 -15.24 -7.67
C LEU A 149 -10.29 -15.97 -9.02
N HIS A 150 -11.28 -16.81 -9.33
CA HIS A 150 -11.49 -17.26 -10.71
C HIS A 150 -11.96 -16.08 -11.56
N LEU A 151 -11.04 -15.50 -12.34
CA LEU A 151 -11.31 -14.82 -13.60
C LEU A 151 -11.59 -15.86 -14.70
#